data_AF-A0A5J4KWC1-F1
#
_entry.id   AF-A0A5J4KWC1-F1
#
_cell.length_a   1.000
_cell.length_b   1.000
_cell.length_c   1.000
_cell.angle_alpha   90.00
_cell.angle_beta   90.00
_cell.angle_gamma   90.00
#
_symmetry.space_group_name_H-M   'P 1'
#
loop_
_entity.id
_entity.type
_entity.pdbx_description
1 polymer ?
#
loop_
_entity_poly.entity_id
_entity_poly.type
_entity_poly.pdbx_seq_one_letter_code
_entity_poly.pdbx_strand_id
1 'polypeptide(L)'
;MRNYDIDDVHFDDYFYPYPIAGKDFPDDATYQRYGAGTFANKADWRRDNVSKLIHELSVQIKEVKPYVKFGVSPFGVWRNQSVDPTGSATTAGVSDYDDLYADTRTWIKNNWLDYIAPQIYWNIGFAPAAYDILVPWWVNEVKGSHVQLYIGQAAYKINANNSAWANPEEMPNQLKLNLQYSAVKGSIFFSMKDLSANPLGFTDRLKNDIYRYPALVPIMPWLGGHAPEPVELKEAVQKDNGVQLSWSTHRHSNATSYAIYRFDGHVRRNSCDFADAQNIVAIVHRVDGDASTQTFVDTTAPAGQTYTYYVTALDRLHHESNPGHGQTIVIAR
;
A
#
# COMPACT_ATOMS: atom_id res chain seq x y z
N MET A 1 12.49 15.62 2.01
CA MET A 1 11.09 15.96 1.66
C MET A 1 10.88 17.34 1.02
N ARG A 2 11.52 18.44 1.47
CA ARG A 2 11.31 19.78 0.87
C ARG A 2 11.76 19.91 -0.60
N ASN A 3 12.76 19.14 -1.00
CA ASN A 3 13.39 19.26 -2.33
C ASN A 3 12.84 18.27 -3.37
N TYR A 4 11.93 17.39 -2.98
CA TYR A 4 11.42 16.32 -3.84
C TYR A 4 9.91 16.18 -3.67
N ASP A 5 9.22 15.91 -4.78
CA ASP A 5 7.79 15.62 -4.75
C ASP A 5 7.56 14.14 -4.45
N ILE A 6 7.57 13.80 -3.16
CA ILE A 6 7.34 12.45 -2.66
C ILE A 6 5.91 12.32 -2.13
N ASP A 7 5.35 11.11 -2.19
CA ASP A 7 4.04 10.79 -1.63
C ASP A 7 4.12 10.19 -0.23
N ASP A 8 5.29 9.69 0.15
CA ASP A 8 5.49 8.93 1.38
C ASP A 8 6.95 8.97 1.87
N VAL A 9 7.12 8.80 3.17
CA VAL A 9 8.39 8.46 3.82
C VAL A 9 8.26 7.06 4.40
N HIS A 10 9.15 6.16 3.98
CA HIS A 10 9.15 4.76 4.41
C HIS A 10 10.40 4.42 5.21
N PHE A 11 10.23 3.86 6.41
CA PHE A 11 11.30 3.24 7.18
C PHE A 11 11.19 1.72 7.10
N ASP A 12 12.32 1.04 6.97
CA ASP A 12 12.39 -0.43 7.00
C ASP A 12 12.54 -0.94 8.44
N ASP A 13 13.04 -2.17 8.62
CA ASP A 13 13.11 -2.90 9.89
C ASP A 13 14.36 -2.63 10.75
N TYR A 14 15.29 -1.79 10.28
CA TYR A 14 16.53 -1.51 11.00
C TYR A 14 16.36 -0.40 12.05
N PHE A 15 16.23 -0.82 13.32
CA PHE A 15 16.21 0.07 14.48
C PHE A 15 17.50 -0.08 15.29
N TYR A 16 17.50 -0.88 16.36
CA TYR A 16 18.75 -1.36 16.94
C TYR A 16 19.29 -2.54 16.11
N PRO A 17 20.61 -2.79 16.15
CA PRO A 17 21.20 -3.92 15.44
C PRO A 17 20.63 -5.25 15.94
N TYR A 18 20.48 -6.21 15.02
CA TYR A 18 20.17 -7.59 15.38
C TYR A 18 21.14 -8.11 16.45
N PRO A 19 20.64 -8.82 17.47
CA PRO A 19 21.45 -9.26 18.59
C PRO A 19 22.54 -10.23 18.12
N ILE A 20 23.75 -10.02 18.61
CA ILE A 20 24.87 -10.94 18.45
C ILE A 20 25.08 -11.62 19.80
N ALA A 21 25.11 -12.96 19.81
CA ALA A 21 25.26 -13.72 21.04
C ALA A 21 26.47 -13.25 21.86
N GLY A 22 26.23 -12.90 23.14
CA GLY A 22 27.26 -12.42 24.06
C GLY A 22 27.72 -10.97 23.86
N LYS A 23 27.09 -10.22 22.95
CA LYS A 23 27.46 -8.83 22.65
C LYS A 23 26.25 -7.90 22.74
N ASP A 24 26.27 -7.01 23.75
CA ASP A 24 25.27 -5.94 23.87
C ASP A 24 25.64 -4.74 22.96
N PHE A 25 24.65 -3.91 22.66
CA PHE A 25 24.86 -2.62 22.01
C PHE A 25 25.57 -1.65 22.99
N PRO A 26 26.64 -0.95 22.57
CA PRO A 26 27.54 -0.23 23.47
C PRO A 26 27.02 1.18 23.83
N ASP A 27 25.83 1.26 24.42
CA ASP A 27 25.11 2.49 24.80
C ASP A 27 24.98 2.67 26.33
N ASP A 28 25.78 1.96 27.15
CA ASP A 28 25.73 2.08 28.62
C ASP A 28 25.95 3.51 29.10
N ALA A 29 26.96 4.21 28.58
CA ALA A 29 27.24 5.60 28.96
C ALA A 29 26.06 6.53 28.60
N THR A 30 25.41 6.28 27.46
CA THR A 30 24.25 7.02 27.00
C THR A 30 23.03 6.72 27.87
N TYR A 31 22.79 5.45 28.23
CA TYR A 31 21.74 5.05 29.16
C TYR A 31 21.94 5.68 30.54
N GLN A 32 23.15 5.65 31.10
CA GLN A 32 23.43 6.27 32.40
C GLN A 32 23.15 7.77 32.40
N ARG A 33 23.46 8.45 31.29
CA ARG A 33 23.27 9.89 31.17
C ARG A 33 21.82 10.30 30.93
N TYR A 34 21.06 9.55 30.12
CA TYR A 34 19.76 10.00 29.61
C TYR A 34 18.58 9.08 29.97
N GLY A 35 18.83 7.85 30.41
CA GLY A 35 17.79 6.85 30.65
C GLY A 35 17.67 6.38 32.10
N ALA A 36 18.79 6.20 32.81
CA ALA A 36 18.82 5.55 34.13
C ALA A 36 18.02 6.29 35.21
N GLY A 37 17.83 7.60 35.07
CA GLY A 37 17.00 8.40 35.99
C GLY A 37 15.49 8.28 35.75
N THR A 38 15.06 7.68 34.64
CA THR A 38 13.64 7.66 34.22
C THR A 38 13.13 6.24 33.96
N PHE A 39 13.96 5.36 33.40
CA PHE A 39 13.58 4.01 32.99
C PHE A 39 14.19 2.97 33.93
N ALA A 40 13.33 2.07 34.43
CA ALA A 40 13.72 0.98 35.33
C ALA A 40 14.67 -0.03 34.65
N ASN A 41 14.62 -0.16 33.33
CA ASN A 41 15.54 -0.98 32.57
C ASN A 41 15.93 -0.33 31.25
N LYS A 42 17.09 -0.76 30.74
CA LYS A 42 17.70 -0.26 29.51
C LYS A 42 16.88 -0.58 28.26
N ALA A 43 16.16 -1.70 28.23
CA ALA A 43 15.34 -2.11 27.09
C ALA A 43 14.13 -1.18 26.88
N ASP A 44 13.45 -0.77 27.96
CA ASP A 44 12.38 0.22 27.90
C ASP A 44 12.89 1.58 27.42
N TRP A 45 14.06 2.00 27.89
CA TRP A 45 14.70 3.22 27.42
C TRP A 45 15.04 3.15 25.91
N ARG A 46 15.54 2.00 25.43
CA ARG A 46 15.79 1.80 23.99
C ARG A 46 14.50 1.89 23.17
N ARG A 47 13.41 1.24 23.62
CA ARG A 47 12.08 1.33 22.97
C ARG A 47 11.52 2.74 22.96
N ASP A 48 11.69 3.48 24.06
CA ASP A 48 11.29 4.88 24.15
C ASP A 48 12.06 5.77 23.17
N ASN A 49 13.38 5.56 23.02
CA ASN A 49 14.18 6.29 22.03
C ASN A 49 13.67 6.06 20.60
N VAL A 50 13.39 4.81 20.22
CA VAL A 50 12.83 4.51 18.88
C VAL A 50 11.44 5.12 18.74
N SER A 51 10.59 4.99 19.75
CA SER A 51 9.22 5.52 19.75
C SER A 51 9.19 7.04 19.62
N LYS A 52 10.11 7.74 20.29
CA LYS A 52 10.30 9.19 20.14
C LYS A 52 10.67 9.56 18.72
N LEU A 53 11.63 8.86 18.10
CA LEU A 53 11.99 9.08 16.70
C LEU A 53 10.78 8.92 15.77
N ILE A 54 10.02 7.83 15.91
CA ILE A 54 8.83 7.56 15.09
C ILE A 54 7.77 8.66 15.29
N HIS A 55 7.48 9.03 16.54
CA HIS A 55 6.50 10.08 16.84
C HIS A 55 6.93 11.45 16.30
N GLU A 56 8.19 11.85 16.53
CA GLU A 56 8.71 13.13 16.06
C GLU A 56 8.72 13.20 14.52
N LEU A 57 9.12 12.12 13.83
CA LEU A 57 9.05 12.06 12.37
C LEU A 57 7.61 12.19 11.87
N SER A 58 6.67 11.48 12.49
CA SER A 58 5.25 11.57 12.14
C SER A 58 4.76 13.02 12.19
N VAL A 59 5.01 13.72 13.31
CA VAL A 59 4.63 15.13 13.49
C VAL A 59 5.31 16.02 12.46
N GLN A 60 6.63 15.92 12.33
CA GLN A 60 7.43 16.78 11.45
C GLN A 60 7.07 16.59 9.96
N ILE A 61 6.74 15.37 9.53
CA ILE A 61 6.28 15.12 8.16
C ILE A 61 4.98 15.88 7.90
N LYS A 62 4.00 15.79 8.81
CA LYS A 62 2.71 16.47 8.64
C LYS A 62 2.83 17.99 8.71
N GLU A 63 3.71 18.53 9.55
CA GLU A 63 3.98 19.97 9.62
C GLU A 63 4.53 20.53 8.30
N VAL A 64 5.32 19.74 7.57
CA VAL A 64 5.97 20.20 6.34
C VAL A 64 5.16 19.89 5.08
N LYS A 65 4.56 18.70 4.98
CA LYS A 65 3.67 18.29 3.89
C LYS A 65 2.56 17.37 4.46
N PRO A 66 1.38 17.90 4.83
CA PRO A 66 0.31 17.12 5.46
C PRO A 66 -0.14 15.87 4.67
N TYR A 67 -0.03 15.91 3.35
CA TYR A 67 -0.41 14.83 2.45
C TYR A 67 0.63 13.71 2.31
N VAL A 68 1.88 13.93 2.76
CA VAL A 68 2.93 12.92 2.65
C VAL A 68 2.68 11.86 3.71
N LYS A 69 2.52 10.62 3.27
CA LYS A 69 2.32 9.47 4.15
C LYS A 69 3.59 9.19 4.96
N PHE A 70 3.44 8.52 6.09
CA PHE A 70 4.53 7.96 6.86
C PHE A 70 4.20 6.52 7.24
N GLY A 71 5.08 5.59 6.88
CA GLY A 71 4.92 4.20 7.26
C GLY A 71 6.24 3.49 7.52
N VAL A 72 6.09 2.33 8.14
CA VAL A 72 7.19 1.49 8.60
C VAL A 72 6.97 0.06 8.15
N SER A 73 8.00 -0.61 7.63
CA SER A 73 8.04 -2.05 7.39
C SER A 73 8.88 -2.73 8.48
N PRO A 74 8.28 -3.08 9.63
CA PRO A 74 9.02 -3.73 10.71
C PRO A 74 9.17 -5.23 10.45
N PHE A 75 9.86 -5.93 11.35
CA PHE A 75 9.93 -7.38 11.31
C PHE A 75 8.53 -8.01 11.41
N GLY A 76 8.35 -9.22 10.87
CA GLY A 76 7.03 -9.83 10.82
C GLY A 76 6.47 -10.29 12.18
N VAL A 77 7.32 -10.37 13.23
CA VAL A 77 6.94 -10.81 14.58
C VAL A 77 7.21 -9.70 15.59
N TRP A 78 6.14 -9.12 16.16
CA TRP A 78 6.27 -8.12 17.23
C TRP A 78 6.78 -8.74 18.53
N ARG A 79 6.10 -9.80 19.00
CA ARG A 79 6.47 -10.64 20.16
C ARG A 79 5.91 -12.03 20.00
N ASN A 80 6.63 -13.02 20.51
CA ASN A 80 6.13 -14.39 20.63
C ASN A 80 5.13 -14.50 21.80
N GLN A 81 4.10 -15.33 21.62
CA GLN A 81 3.05 -15.56 22.62
C GLN A 81 3.60 -16.09 23.97
N SER A 82 4.71 -16.83 23.93
CA SER A 82 5.36 -17.35 25.13
C SER A 82 6.00 -16.27 26.02
N VAL A 83 6.27 -15.09 25.44
CA VAL A 83 6.86 -13.93 26.15
C VAL A 83 5.74 -12.96 26.57
N ASP A 84 4.79 -12.71 25.68
CA ASP A 84 3.60 -11.90 25.94
C ASP A 84 2.36 -12.66 25.44
N PRO A 85 1.36 -12.98 26.29
CA PRO A 85 0.20 -13.79 25.89
C PRO A 85 -0.64 -13.16 24.76
N THR A 86 -0.47 -11.86 24.50
CA THR A 86 -1.12 -11.12 23.41
C THR A 86 -0.25 -11.00 22.15
N GLY A 87 0.96 -11.57 22.16
CA GLY A 87 1.83 -11.74 21.00
C GLY A 87 1.31 -12.78 20.02
N SER A 88 1.99 -12.93 18.89
CA SER A 88 1.62 -13.92 17.87
C SER A 88 1.97 -15.32 18.32
N ALA A 89 1.18 -16.32 17.88
CA ALA A 89 1.43 -17.74 18.15
C ALA A 89 2.64 -18.26 17.34
N THR A 90 3.82 -17.73 17.67
CA THR A 90 5.09 -17.92 16.98
C THR A 90 6.19 -18.26 17.97
N THR A 91 7.32 -18.75 17.44
CA THR A 91 8.55 -19.05 18.19
C THR A 91 9.76 -18.48 17.45
N ALA A 92 9.61 -17.28 16.88
CA ALA A 92 10.67 -16.61 16.14
C ALA A 92 11.88 -16.33 17.05
N GLY A 93 13.08 -16.53 16.52
CA GLY A 93 14.33 -16.31 17.26
C GLY A 93 14.69 -14.84 17.47
N VAL A 94 14.01 -13.92 16.77
CA VAL A 94 14.12 -12.47 16.91
C VAL A 94 12.71 -11.89 16.81
N SER A 95 12.44 -10.80 17.50
CA SER A 95 11.19 -10.04 17.42
C SER A 95 11.43 -8.53 17.52
N ASP A 96 10.50 -7.72 16.98
CA ASP A 96 10.63 -6.26 16.97
C ASP A 96 10.79 -5.69 18.38
N TYR A 97 9.92 -6.09 19.31
CA TYR A 97 9.84 -5.44 20.62
C TYR A 97 11.01 -5.83 21.53
N ASP A 98 11.38 -7.11 21.52
CA ASP A 98 12.32 -7.68 22.49
C ASP A 98 13.78 -7.50 22.05
N ASP A 99 14.05 -7.57 20.74
CA ASP A 99 15.42 -7.59 20.20
C ASP A 99 15.78 -6.32 19.43
N LEU A 100 14.85 -5.78 18.64
CA LEU A 100 15.08 -4.58 17.81
C LEU A 100 14.62 -3.29 18.49
N TYR A 101 13.96 -3.40 19.64
CA TYR A 101 13.36 -2.31 20.41
C TYR A 101 12.35 -1.45 19.62
N ALA A 102 11.70 -2.07 18.65
CA ALA A 102 10.63 -1.49 17.85
C ALA A 102 9.26 -1.86 18.45
N ASP A 103 8.65 -0.92 19.16
CA ASP A 103 7.32 -1.13 19.75
C ASP A 103 6.19 -0.75 18.78
N THR A 104 6.06 -1.53 17.71
CA THR A 104 5.09 -1.32 16.62
C THR A 104 3.65 -1.22 17.12
N ARG A 105 3.29 -1.99 18.15
CA ARG A 105 1.98 -1.90 18.81
C ARG A 105 1.72 -0.52 19.40
N THR A 106 2.70 0.08 20.07
CA THR A 106 2.58 1.45 20.59
C THR A 106 2.38 2.44 19.46
N TRP A 107 3.11 2.31 18.35
CA TRP A 107 2.99 3.20 17.20
C TRP A 107 1.60 3.12 16.54
N ILE A 108 1.06 1.90 16.42
CA ILE A 108 -0.29 1.65 15.90
C ILE A 108 -1.35 2.25 16.83
N LYS A 109 -1.31 1.92 18.13
CA LYS A 109 -2.34 2.35 19.10
C LYS A 109 -2.41 3.86 19.25
N ASN A 110 -1.29 4.55 19.10
CA ASN A 110 -1.24 5.99 19.16
C ASN A 110 -1.41 6.68 17.80
N ASN A 111 -1.67 5.92 16.72
CA ASN A 111 -1.91 6.46 15.38
C ASN A 111 -0.73 7.30 14.85
N TRP A 112 0.51 6.92 15.19
CA TRP A 112 1.71 7.65 14.77
C TRP A 112 2.13 7.34 13.32
N LEU A 113 1.57 6.29 12.73
CA LEU A 113 1.82 5.91 11.34
C LEU A 113 0.54 6.09 10.53
N ASP A 114 0.70 6.31 9.23
CA ASP A 114 -0.41 6.19 8.27
C ASP A 114 -0.57 4.75 7.80
N TYR A 115 0.54 4.02 7.72
CA TYR A 115 0.51 2.59 7.44
C TYR A 115 1.65 1.82 8.11
N ILE A 116 1.45 0.51 8.22
CA ILE A 116 2.46 -0.45 8.66
C ILE A 116 2.52 -1.60 7.66
N ALA A 117 3.73 -2.12 7.44
CA ALA A 117 4.00 -3.15 6.44
C ALA A 117 4.88 -4.28 7.02
N PRO A 118 4.40 -5.09 7.97
CA PRO A 118 5.19 -6.17 8.57
C PRO A 118 5.79 -7.10 7.52
N GLN A 119 7.09 -7.38 7.65
CA GLN A 119 7.82 -8.28 6.78
C GLN A 119 7.50 -9.75 7.10
N ILE A 120 6.36 -10.25 6.60
CA ILE A 120 5.96 -11.65 6.78
C ILE A 120 6.64 -12.52 5.72
N TYR A 121 7.94 -12.72 5.88
CA TYR A 121 8.80 -13.36 4.87
C TYR A 121 8.91 -14.88 5.02
N TRP A 122 7.90 -15.53 5.57
CA TRP A 122 7.85 -16.99 5.74
C TRP A 122 6.74 -17.59 4.91
N ASN A 123 6.88 -18.88 4.57
CA ASN A 123 5.82 -19.57 3.85
C ASN A 123 4.64 -19.89 4.78
N ILE A 124 3.48 -20.15 4.17
CA ILE A 124 2.31 -20.68 4.85
C ILE A 124 2.70 -21.98 5.58
N GLY A 125 2.25 -22.13 6.84
CA GLY A 125 2.55 -23.28 7.69
C GLY A 125 3.99 -23.38 8.21
N PHE A 126 4.84 -22.37 8.04
CA PHE A 126 6.19 -22.38 8.61
C PHE A 126 6.15 -22.28 10.14
N ALA A 127 6.37 -23.41 10.84
CA ALA A 127 6.09 -23.53 12.28
C ALA A 127 6.60 -22.38 13.19
N PRO A 128 7.82 -21.83 13.02
CA PRO A 128 8.27 -20.71 13.86
C PRO A 128 7.56 -19.37 13.64
N ALA A 129 7.04 -19.12 12.44
CA ALA A 129 6.53 -17.80 12.02
C ALA A 129 5.59 -17.91 10.82
N ALA A 130 4.55 -18.75 10.93
CA ALA A 130 3.70 -19.13 9.82
C ALA A 130 2.93 -17.91 9.25
N TYR A 131 2.94 -17.76 7.93
CA TYR A 131 2.30 -16.63 7.25
C TYR A 131 0.81 -16.51 7.61
N ASP A 132 0.12 -17.64 7.62
CA ASP A 132 -1.29 -17.80 7.95
C ASP A 132 -1.65 -17.59 9.43
N ILE A 133 -0.64 -17.49 10.29
CA ILE A 133 -0.80 -17.06 11.70
C ILE A 133 -0.51 -15.57 11.85
N LEU A 134 0.49 -15.05 11.15
CA LEU A 134 0.93 -13.67 11.29
C LEU A 134 -0.03 -12.67 10.64
N VAL A 135 -0.57 -12.96 9.45
CA VAL A 135 -1.54 -12.06 8.79
C VAL A 135 -2.75 -11.77 9.69
N PRO A 136 -3.51 -12.76 10.20
CA PRO A 136 -4.65 -12.48 11.08
C PRO A 136 -4.23 -11.79 12.40
N TRP A 137 -3.02 -12.05 12.91
CA TRP A 137 -2.52 -11.34 14.09
C TRP A 137 -2.33 -9.84 13.82
N TRP A 138 -1.68 -9.48 12.72
CA TRP A 138 -1.51 -8.08 12.31
C TRP A 138 -2.83 -7.39 11.95
N VAL A 139 -3.78 -8.12 11.35
CA VAL A 139 -5.16 -7.64 11.14
C VAL A 139 -5.82 -7.24 12.45
N ASN A 140 -5.61 -8.02 13.52
CA ASN A 140 -6.12 -7.69 14.84
C ASN A 140 -5.39 -6.48 15.46
N GLU A 141 -4.08 -6.34 15.25
CA GLU A 141 -3.31 -5.20 15.78
C GLU A 141 -3.79 -3.84 15.27
N VAL A 142 -4.12 -3.74 13.97
CA VAL A 142 -4.60 -2.48 13.39
C VAL A 142 -6.07 -2.20 13.68
N LYS A 143 -6.80 -3.12 14.32
CA LYS A 143 -8.23 -2.99 14.59
C LYS A 143 -8.52 -1.78 15.49
N GLY A 144 -9.36 -0.88 15.00
CA GLY A 144 -9.73 0.35 15.73
C GLY A 144 -8.70 1.47 15.65
N SER A 145 -7.58 1.25 14.97
CA SER A 145 -6.64 2.30 14.57
C SER A 145 -6.97 2.82 13.18
N HIS A 146 -6.41 3.97 12.82
CA HIS A 146 -6.47 4.45 11.44
C HIS A 146 -5.37 3.83 10.55
N VAL A 147 -4.41 3.12 11.14
CA VAL A 147 -3.19 2.68 10.45
C VAL A 147 -3.56 1.62 9.43
N GLN A 148 -3.25 1.87 8.16
CA GLN A 148 -3.47 0.87 7.11
C GLN A 148 -2.45 -0.25 7.21
N LEU A 149 -2.90 -1.49 7.01
CA LEU A 149 -2.04 -2.66 6.97
C LEU A 149 -1.71 -3.02 5.52
N TYR A 150 -0.43 -2.99 5.17
CA TYR A 150 0.12 -3.67 4.00
C TYR A 150 0.90 -4.90 4.47
N ILE A 151 1.11 -5.90 3.62
CA ILE A 151 1.95 -7.05 3.99
C ILE A 151 3.23 -7.05 3.18
N GLY A 152 4.38 -7.09 3.84
CA GLY A 152 5.68 -7.31 3.20
C GLY A 152 5.80 -8.72 2.64
N GLN A 153 6.16 -8.85 1.37
CA GLN A 153 6.22 -10.09 0.60
C GLN A 153 7.66 -10.43 0.19
N ALA A 154 8.11 -11.65 0.45
CA ALA A 154 9.48 -12.09 0.16
C ALA A 154 9.64 -12.65 -1.28
N ALA A 155 9.51 -11.79 -2.30
CA ALA A 155 9.69 -12.20 -3.70
C ALA A 155 11.05 -12.86 -3.97
N TYR A 156 12.11 -12.45 -3.25
CA TYR A 156 13.44 -13.04 -3.35
C TYR A 156 13.53 -14.52 -2.91
N LYS A 157 12.54 -15.04 -2.17
CA LYS A 157 12.53 -16.44 -1.72
C LYS A 157 11.90 -17.39 -2.73
N ILE A 158 11.14 -16.90 -3.70
CA ILE A 158 10.47 -17.73 -4.72
C ILE A 158 11.51 -18.60 -5.41
N ASN A 159 11.34 -19.92 -5.31
CA ASN A 159 12.25 -20.94 -5.84
C ASN A 159 13.70 -20.87 -5.30
N ALA A 160 13.96 -20.24 -4.16
CA ALA A 160 15.32 -19.95 -3.68
C ALA A 160 15.58 -20.27 -2.20
N ASN A 161 14.57 -20.70 -1.43
CA ASN A 161 14.71 -20.91 0.02
C ASN A 161 14.49 -22.35 0.48
N ASN A 162 13.28 -22.89 0.29
CA ASN A 162 12.90 -24.24 0.70
C ASN A 162 11.84 -24.82 -0.23
N SER A 163 11.39 -26.06 0.01
CA SER A 163 10.42 -26.76 -0.84
C SER A 163 9.07 -26.07 -0.95
N ALA A 164 8.61 -25.36 0.10
CA ALA A 164 7.38 -24.58 0.03
C ALA A 164 7.53 -23.42 -0.95
N TRP A 165 8.66 -22.72 -0.93
CA TRP A 165 8.93 -21.63 -1.88
C TRP A 165 9.18 -22.09 -3.33
N ALA A 166 9.47 -23.38 -3.54
CA ALA A 166 9.55 -23.98 -4.88
C ALA A 166 8.15 -24.31 -5.46
N ASN A 167 7.09 -24.23 -4.66
CA ASN A 167 5.71 -24.39 -5.13
C ASN A 167 5.24 -23.11 -5.84
N PRO A 168 4.84 -23.17 -7.13
CA PRO A 168 4.34 -22.00 -7.86
C PRO A 168 3.06 -21.40 -7.25
N GLU A 169 2.34 -22.13 -6.40
CA GLU A 169 1.14 -21.64 -5.72
C GLU A 169 1.41 -20.97 -4.35
N GLU A 170 2.63 -21.02 -3.80
CA GLU A 170 2.92 -20.44 -2.48
C GLU A 170 2.60 -18.93 -2.44
N MET A 171 3.21 -18.15 -3.33
CA MET A 171 2.99 -16.70 -3.39
C MET A 171 1.56 -16.32 -3.80
N PRO A 172 0.94 -16.92 -4.84
CA PRO A 172 -0.47 -16.72 -5.12
C PRO A 172 -1.39 -17.01 -3.93
N ASN A 173 -1.11 -18.05 -3.14
CA ASN A 173 -1.92 -18.40 -1.98
C ASN A 173 -1.74 -17.39 -0.83
N GLN A 174 -0.54 -16.86 -0.60
CA GLN A 174 -0.32 -15.77 0.35
C GLN A 174 -1.13 -14.53 -0.01
N LEU A 175 -1.16 -14.14 -1.28
CA LEU A 175 -1.95 -12.99 -1.74
C LEU A 175 -3.46 -13.26 -1.65
N LYS A 176 -3.93 -14.46 -2.01
CA LYS A 176 -5.33 -14.86 -1.85
C LYS A 176 -5.76 -14.86 -0.38
N LEU A 177 -4.88 -15.26 0.53
CA LEU A 177 -5.14 -15.19 1.98
C LEU A 177 -5.30 -13.73 2.43
N ASN A 178 -4.42 -12.82 1.99
CA ASN A 178 -4.53 -11.40 2.32
C ASN A 178 -5.89 -10.82 1.90
N LEU A 179 -6.39 -11.19 0.71
CA LEU A 179 -7.68 -10.73 0.19
C LEU A 179 -8.89 -11.18 1.03
N GLN A 180 -8.74 -12.14 1.94
CA GLN A 180 -9.80 -12.53 2.87
C GLN A 180 -10.02 -11.50 3.99
N TYR A 181 -9.08 -10.57 4.18
CA TYR A 181 -9.12 -9.58 5.26
C TYR A 181 -9.24 -8.17 4.70
N SER A 182 -10.41 -7.54 4.89
CA SER A 182 -10.65 -6.16 4.44
C SER A 182 -9.72 -5.12 5.10
N ALA A 183 -9.10 -5.46 6.23
CA ALA A 183 -8.09 -4.64 6.89
C ALA A 183 -6.75 -4.59 6.12
N VAL A 184 -6.43 -5.63 5.34
CA VAL A 184 -5.23 -5.64 4.49
C VAL A 184 -5.52 -4.80 3.24
N LYS A 185 -4.75 -3.72 3.08
CA LYS A 185 -4.92 -2.73 2.00
C LYS A 185 -3.97 -2.93 0.83
N GLY A 186 -3.04 -3.91 0.92
CA GLY A 186 -2.18 -4.30 -0.19
C GLY A 186 -0.93 -5.04 0.27
N SER A 187 0.07 -5.07 -0.61
CA SER A 187 1.33 -5.80 -0.41
C SER A 187 2.52 -4.97 -0.88
N ILE A 188 3.68 -5.12 -0.21
CA ILE A 188 4.96 -4.54 -0.62
C ILE A 188 5.94 -5.68 -0.94
N PHE A 189 6.48 -5.75 -2.15
CA PHE A 189 7.35 -6.86 -2.56
C PHE A 189 8.83 -6.53 -2.43
N PHE A 190 9.54 -7.35 -1.67
CA PHE A 190 10.99 -7.33 -1.59
C PHE A 190 11.58 -8.42 -2.51
N SER A 191 12.16 -8.10 -3.67
CA SER A 191 12.30 -6.76 -4.27
C SER A 191 11.87 -6.71 -5.74
N MET A 192 11.89 -5.51 -6.33
CA MET A 192 11.60 -5.31 -7.76
C MET A 192 12.51 -6.15 -8.67
N LYS A 193 13.76 -6.42 -8.26
CA LYS A 193 14.67 -7.29 -9.01
C LYS A 193 14.10 -8.71 -9.15
N ASP A 194 13.56 -9.25 -8.06
CA ASP A 194 13.04 -10.61 -8.01
C ASP A 194 11.69 -10.71 -8.74
N LEU A 195 10.85 -9.68 -8.64
CA LEU A 195 9.65 -9.58 -9.47
C LEU A 195 9.99 -9.49 -10.97
N SER A 196 11.04 -8.75 -11.34
CA SER A 196 11.45 -8.62 -12.74
C SER A 196 12.01 -9.93 -13.30
N ALA A 197 12.64 -10.75 -12.46
CA ALA A 197 13.15 -12.06 -12.84
C ALA A 197 12.04 -13.10 -13.09
N ASN A 198 10.81 -12.82 -12.66
CA ASN A 198 9.62 -13.67 -12.87
C ASN A 198 9.83 -15.16 -12.48
N PRO A 199 10.38 -15.47 -11.29
CA PRO A 199 10.59 -16.85 -10.88
C PRO A 199 9.24 -17.59 -10.82
N LEU A 200 9.23 -18.81 -11.38
CA LEU A 200 8.03 -19.65 -11.52
C LEU A 200 6.85 -18.99 -12.27
N GLY A 201 7.09 -17.92 -13.05
CA GLY A 201 6.03 -17.18 -13.74
C GLY A 201 5.18 -16.29 -12.81
N PHE A 202 5.65 -16.01 -11.59
CA PHE A 202 4.86 -15.28 -10.59
C PHE A 202 4.38 -13.89 -11.05
N THR A 203 5.20 -13.12 -11.75
CA THR A 203 4.84 -11.78 -12.24
C THR A 203 3.80 -11.85 -13.35
N ASP A 204 3.78 -12.93 -14.15
CA ASP A 204 2.69 -13.17 -15.11
C ASP A 204 1.39 -13.48 -14.37
N ARG A 205 1.44 -14.24 -13.27
CA ARG A 205 0.28 -14.50 -12.40
C ARG A 205 -0.25 -13.23 -11.74
N LEU A 206 0.64 -12.32 -11.32
CA LEU A 206 0.22 -10.99 -10.83
C LEU A 206 -0.58 -10.24 -11.89
N LYS A 207 -0.10 -10.20 -13.14
CA LYS A 207 -0.75 -9.46 -14.23
C LYS A 207 -2.02 -10.11 -14.75
N ASN A 208 -2.07 -11.45 -14.80
CA ASN A 208 -3.14 -12.17 -15.49
C ASN A 208 -4.26 -12.62 -14.55
N ASP A 209 -3.93 -12.88 -13.27
CA ASP A 209 -4.85 -13.55 -12.35
C ASP A 209 -5.21 -12.66 -11.14
N ILE A 210 -4.19 -12.09 -10.47
CA ILE A 210 -4.37 -11.50 -9.14
C ILE A 210 -4.65 -9.99 -9.21
N TYR A 211 -3.81 -9.24 -9.92
CA TYR A 211 -3.90 -7.79 -10.13
C TYR A 211 -4.20 -7.49 -11.60
N ARG A 212 -5.18 -8.22 -12.14
CA ARG A 212 -5.56 -8.14 -13.55
C ARG A 212 -6.04 -6.76 -14.00
N TYR A 213 -6.68 -6.04 -13.09
CA TYR A 213 -7.31 -4.75 -13.38
C TYR A 213 -6.61 -3.63 -12.63
N PRO A 214 -6.54 -2.41 -13.20
CA PRO A 214 -6.16 -1.23 -12.45
C PRO A 214 -7.03 -1.08 -11.19
N ALA A 215 -6.42 -0.60 -10.11
CA ALA A 215 -7.11 -0.38 -8.85
C ALA A 215 -6.81 1.02 -8.32
N LEU A 216 -7.84 1.65 -7.74
CA LEU A 216 -7.67 2.89 -6.99
C LEU A 216 -6.92 2.63 -5.69
N VAL A 217 -6.09 3.59 -5.29
CA VAL A 217 -5.37 3.52 -4.02
C VAL A 217 -6.36 3.76 -2.86
N PRO A 218 -6.39 2.92 -1.82
CA PRO A 218 -7.24 3.15 -0.66
C PRO A 218 -6.96 4.51 0.00
N ILE A 219 -8.01 5.32 0.17
CA ILE A 219 -7.88 6.64 0.80
C ILE A 219 -7.48 6.51 2.27
N MET A 220 -6.78 7.53 2.77
CA MET A 220 -6.41 7.70 4.18
C MET A 220 -7.11 8.95 4.72
N PRO A 221 -8.40 8.86 5.15
CA PRO A 221 -9.24 10.05 5.37
C PRO A 221 -8.71 11.03 6.42
N TRP A 222 -7.91 10.56 7.37
CA TRP A 222 -7.31 11.39 8.42
C TRP A 222 -6.21 12.34 7.89
N LEU A 223 -5.72 12.13 6.67
CA LEU A 223 -4.81 13.05 5.98
C LEU A 223 -5.51 14.27 5.36
N GLY A 224 -6.85 14.33 5.49
CA GLY A 224 -7.66 15.37 4.85
C GLY A 224 -7.78 15.11 3.36
N GLY A 225 -7.74 16.17 2.55
CA GLY A 225 -8.09 16.09 1.13
C GLY A 225 -9.60 16.12 0.91
N HIS A 226 -9.98 16.23 -0.36
CA HIS A 226 -11.38 16.19 -0.77
C HIS A 226 -11.44 15.83 -2.24
N ALA A 227 -12.47 15.06 -2.59
CA ALA A 227 -12.76 14.69 -3.96
C ALA A 227 -12.80 15.96 -4.83
N PRO A 228 -12.08 15.99 -5.97
CA PRO A 228 -12.20 17.09 -6.91
C PRO A 228 -13.63 17.20 -7.45
N GLU A 229 -13.94 18.35 -8.05
CA GLU A 229 -15.17 18.47 -8.84
C GLU A 229 -15.18 17.48 -10.01
N PRO A 230 -16.35 16.92 -10.38
CA PRO A 230 -16.48 16.05 -11.54
C PRO A 230 -15.94 16.71 -12.82
N VAL A 231 -15.21 15.94 -13.63
CA VAL A 231 -14.78 16.40 -14.95
C VAL A 231 -15.87 16.23 -15.98
N GLU A 232 -15.85 17.09 -16.99
CA GLU A 232 -16.74 16.99 -18.14
C GLU A 232 -16.03 16.25 -19.28
N LEU A 233 -16.43 14.99 -19.51
CA LEU A 233 -16.00 14.22 -20.68
C LEU A 233 -16.69 14.78 -21.92
N LYS A 234 -15.92 15.51 -22.73
CA LYS A 234 -16.42 16.23 -23.90
C LYS A 234 -16.70 15.30 -25.06
N GLU A 235 -15.79 14.37 -25.31
CA GLU A 235 -15.81 13.54 -26.50
C GLU A 235 -15.27 12.13 -26.23
N ALA A 236 -15.88 11.15 -26.89
CA ALA A 236 -15.33 9.83 -27.14
C ALA A 236 -15.43 9.57 -28.65
N VAL A 237 -14.28 9.48 -29.34
CA VAL A 237 -14.20 9.43 -30.80
C VAL A 237 -13.33 8.26 -31.25
N GLN A 238 -13.81 7.48 -32.21
CA GLN A 238 -13.03 6.41 -32.82
C GLN A 238 -11.90 7.02 -33.66
N LYS A 239 -10.68 6.53 -33.43
CA LYS A 239 -9.45 6.81 -34.17
C LYS A 239 -8.87 5.48 -34.67
N ASP A 240 -7.85 5.56 -35.53
CA ASP A 240 -7.20 4.39 -36.12
C ASP A 240 -6.62 3.42 -35.08
N ASN A 241 -6.25 3.93 -33.90
CA ASN A 241 -5.62 3.18 -32.82
C ASN A 241 -6.51 2.93 -31.59
N GLY A 242 -7.80 3.29 -31.62
CA GLY A 242 -8.71 3.09 -30.50
C GLY A 242 -9.76 4.18 -30.32
N VAL A 243 -10.30 4.31 -29.11
CA VAL A 243 -11.23 5.40 -28.76
C VAL A 243 -10.48 6.51 -28.04
N GLN A 244 -10.38 7.67 -28.66
CA GLN A 244 -9.84 8.86 -28.03
C GLN A 244 -10.92 9.54 -27.17
N LEU A 245 -10.61 9.69 -25.89
CA LEU A 245 -11.36 10.44 -24.91
C LEU A 245 -10.73 11.82 -24.71
N SER A 246 -11.56 12.86 -24.59
CA SER A 246 -11.09 14.21 -24.26
C SER A 246 -11.98 14.85 -23.21
N TRP A 247 -11.40 15.37 -22.12
CA TRP A 247 -12.14 16.02 -21.03
C TRP A 247 -11.48 17.33 -20.61
N SER A 248 -12.28 18.26 -20.09
CA SER A 248 -11.77 19.53 -19.58
C SER A 248 -11.53 19.47 -18.08
N THR A 249 -10.39 20.02 -17.65
CA THR A 249 -10.05 20.20 -16.24
C THR A 249 -10.07 21.68 -15.90
N HIS A 250 -10.78 22.05 -14.85
CA HIS A 250 -10.82 23.43 -14.41
C HIS A 250 -9.41 23.87 -13.95
N ARG A 251 -8.97 25.08 -14.33
CA ARG A 251 -7.62 25.59 -14.00
C ARG A 251 -7.27 25.53 -12.50
N HIS A 252 -8.29 25.67 -11.65
CA HIS A 252 -8.18 25.66 -10.18
C HIS A 252 -8.50 24.30 -9.56
N SER A 253 -8.64 23.25 -10.37
CA SER A 253 -8.88 21.89 -9.88
C SER A 253 -7.66 21.38 -9.12
N ASN A 254 -7.90 20.71 -8.00
CA ASN A 254 -6.91 19.96 -7.22
C ASN A 254 -6.68 18.52 -7.75
N ALA A 255 -7.30 18.15 -8.87
CA ALA A 255 -7.09 16.85 -9.50
C ALA A 255 -5.62 16.67 -9.91
N THR A 256 -5.04 15.54 -9.52
CA THR A 256 -3.68 15.11 -9.91
C THR A 256 -3.71 13.96 -10.91
N SER A 257 -4.81 13.21 -10.95
CA SER A 257 -4.99 12.04 -11.78
C SER A 257 -6.46 11.87 -12.16
N TYR A 258 -6.74 11.00 -13.13
CA TYR A 258 -8.08 10.63 -13.56
C TYR A 258 -8.21 9.12 -13.69
N ALA A 259 -9.35 8.57 -13.26
CA ALA A 259 -9.71 7.20 -13.55
C ALA A 259 -10.68 7.16 -14.73
N ILE A 260 -10.37 6.32 -15.72
CA ILE A 260 -11.15 6.14 -16.93
C ILE A 260 -11.91 4.83 -16.82
N TYR A 261 -13.23 4.93 -16.93
CA TYR A 261 -14.14 3.79 -16.89
C TYR A 261 -14.71 3.52 -18.27
N ARG A 262 -14.87 2.24 -18.61
CA ARG A 262 -15.57 1.77 -19.81
C ARG A 262 -16.60 0.71 -19.42
N PHE A 263 -17.82 0.90 -19.92
CA PHE A 263 -18.92 -0.03 -19.75
C PHE A 263 -19.46 -0.48 -21.12
N ASP A 264 -19.93 -1.73 -21.18
CA ASP A 264 -20.55 -2.28 -22.39
C ASP A 264 -21.96 -1.72 -22.59
N GLY A 265 -22.25 -1.25 -23.81
CA GLY A 265 -23.55 -0.73 -24.19
C GLY A 265 -23.83 0.69 -23.71
N HIS A 266 -25.12 0.98 -23.55
CA HIS A 266 -25.63 2.28 -23.07
C HIS A 266 -25.83 2.22 -21.55
N VAL A 267 -24.87 2.72 -20.78
CA VAL A 267 -24.92 2.67 -19.32
C VAL A 267 -25.16 4.07 -18.76
N ARG A 268 -26.24 4.22 -18.00
CA ARG A 268 -26.47 5.41 -17.19
C ARG A 268 -25.76 5.23 -15.85
N ARG A 269 -25.24 6.34 -15.30
CA ARG A 269 -24.56 6.37 -14.02
C ARG A 269 -25.36 5.64 -12.93
N ASN A 270 -24.80 4.55 -12.42
CA ASN A 270 -25.20 3.86 -11.20
C ASN A 270 -23.96 3.68 -10.32
N SER A 271 -24.04 3.94 -9.02
CA SER A 271 -22.88 3.95 -8.12
C SER A 271 -22.22 2.59 -7.95
N CYS A 272 -22.95 1.49 -8.10
CA CYS A 272 -22.37 0.14 -7.93
C CYS A 272 -21.40 -0.23 -9.04
N ASP A 273 -21.60 0.28 -10.26
CA ASP A 273 -20.80 -0.12 -11.43
C ASP A 273 -19.36 0.42 -11.35
N PHE A 274 -19.17 1.55 -10.64
CA PHE A 274 -17.85 2.17 -10.43
C PHE A 274 -17.03 1.49 -9.33
N ALA A 275 -17.63 0.56 -8.56
CA ALA A 275 -16.93 -0.22 -7.55
C ALA A 275 -16.25 -1.47 -8.13
N ASP A 276 -16.62 -1.90 -9.34
CA ASP A 276 -15.99 -3.03 -10.02
C ASP A 276 -14.77 -2.58 -10.83
N ALA A 277 -13.58 -3.01 -10.41
CA ALA A 277 -12.31 -2.67 -11.04
C ALA A 277 -12.22 -3.12 -12.50
N GLN A 278 -13.03 -4.09 -12.94
CA GLN A 278 -13.13 -4.52 -14.34
C GLN A 278 -13.51 -3.38 -15.29
N ASN A 279 -14.25 -2.40 -14.77
CA ASN A 279 -14.67 -1.25 -15.54
C ASN A 279 -13.59 -0.17 -15.62
N ILE A 280 -12.52 -0.24 -14.83
CA ILE A 280 -11.40 0.71 -14.89
C ILE A 280 -10.45 0.30 -16.02
N VAL A 281 -10.37 1.13 -17.05
CA VAL A 281 -9.45 0.92 -18.18
C VAL A 281 -8.06 1.44 -17.84
N ALA A 282 -7.98 2.60 -17.21
CA ALA A 282 -6.71 3.24 -16.87
C ALA A 282 -6.87 4.26 -15.74
N ILE A 283 -5.75 4.51 -15.06
CA ILE A 283 -5.57 5.67 -14.19
C ILE A 283 -4.43 6.47 -14.80
N VAL A 284 -4.67 7.73 -15.14
CA VAL A 284 -3.70 8.59 -15.83
C VAL A 284 -3.41 9.84 -15.01
N HIS A 285 -2.15 10.25 -14.96
CA HIS A 285 -1.79 11.52 -14.34
C HIS A 285 -2.29 12.70 -15.16
N ARG A 286 -2.63 13.78 -14.47
CA ARG A 286 -2.91 15.06 -15.09
C ARG A 286 -1.66 15.57 -15.78
N VAL A 287 -1.84 16.00 -17.03
CA VAL A 287 -0.80 16.69 -17.80
C VAL A 287 -1.08 18.18 -17.72
N ASP A 288 -0.21 18.93 -17.08
CA ASP A 288 -0.31 20.39 -17.03
C ASP A 288 0.23 21.01 -18.34
N GLY A 289 -0.56 21.87 -18.99
CA GLY A 289 -0.23 22.58 -20.22
C GLY A 289 -1.16 23.77 -20.47
N ASP A 290 -0.89 24.59 -21.50
CA ASP A 290 -1.66 25.81 -21.82
C ASP A 290 -3.14 25.55 -22.16
N ALA A 291 -3.48 24.32 -22.56
CA ALA A 291 -4.85 23.90 -22.79
C ALA A 291 -5.35 23.12 -21.57
N SER A 292 -6.47 23.55 -21.00
CA SER A 292 -7.22 22.87 -19.92
C SER A 292 -7.80 21.50 -20.30
N THR A 293 -7.35 20.90 -21.40
CA THR A 293 -7.90 19.68 -21.99
C THR A 293 -6.94 18.51 -21.75
N GLN A 294 -7.49 17.42 -21.25
CA GLN A 294 -6.81 16.15 -21.03
C GLN A 294 -7.30 15.15 -22.07
N THR A 295 -6.44 14.20 -22.46
CA THR A 295 -6.78 13.18 -23.46
C THR A 295 -6.24 11.81 -23.07
N PHE A 296 -6.96 10.76 -23.45
CA PHE A 296 -6.53 9.36 -23.33
C PHE A 296 -7.04 8.56 -24.53
N VAL A 297 -6.28 7.56 -24.97
CA VAL A 297 -6.72 6.64 -26.04
C VAL A 297 -6.88 5.25 -25.45
N ASP A 298 -8.11 4.74 -25.44
CA ASP A 298 -8.37 3.34 -25.14
C ASP A 298 -8.13 2.48 -26.38
N THR A 299 -7.00 1.77 -26.39
CA THR A 299 -6.60 0.86 -27.47
C THR A 299 -7.16 -0.56 -27.30
N THR A 300 -7.94 -0.80 -26.26
CA THR A 300 -8.38 -2.16 -25.86
C THR A 300 -9.85 -2.42 -26.17
N ALA A 301 -10.61 -1.41 -26.62
CA ALA A 301 -12.03 -1.52 -26.91
C ALA A 301 -12.28 -2.28 -28.23
N PRO A 302 -12.93 -3.46 -28.19
CA PRO A 302 -13.23 -4.21 -29.40
C PRO A 302 -14.13 -3.46 -30.40
N ALA A 303 -13.87 -3.66 -31.69
CA ALA A 303 -14.70 -3.11 -32.76
C ALA A 303 -16.07 -3.80 -32.87
N GLY A 304 -17.05 -3.10 -33.45
CA GLY A 304 -18.40 -3.61 -33.69
C GLY A 304 -19.31 -3.62 -32.46
N GLN A 305 -18.95 -2.89 -31.41
CA GLN A 305 -19.68 -2.82 -30.14
C GLN A 305 -19.97 -1.37 -29.74
N THR A 306 -20.90 -1.20 -28.81
CA THR A 306 -21.19 0.09 -28.18
C THR A 306 -20.56 0.13 -26.80
N TYR A 307 -19.95 1.26 -26.43
CA TYR A 307 -19.39 1.49 -25.11
C TYR A 307 -19.84 2.82 -24.55
N THR A 308 -19.99 2.89 -23.23
CA THR A 308 -20.12 4.17 -22.51
C THR A 308 -18.89 4.40 -21.66
N TYR A 309 -18.25 5.55 -21.84
CA TYR A 309 -17.08 5.96 -21.06
C TYR A 309 -17.45 6.98 -20.00
N TYR A 310 -16.79 6.90 -18.86
CA TYR A 310 -16.81 7.92 -17.81
C TYR A 310 -15.39 8.24 -17.38
N VAL A 311 -15.20 9.48 -16.91
CA VAL A 311 -13.94 9.91 -16.31
C VAL A 311 -14.24 10.53 -14.95
N THR A 312 -13.51 10.11 -13.93
CA THR A 312 -13.52 10.72 -12.60
C THR A 312 -12.16 11.35 -12.32
N ALA A 313 -12.14 12.35 -11.45
CA ALA A 313 -10.92 13.04 -11.03
C ALA A 313 -10.50 12.55 -9.64
N LEU A 314 -9.19 12.45 -9.43
CA LEU A 314 -8.57 12.03 -8.18
C LEU A 314 -7.71 13.17 -7.64
N ASP A 315 -7.90 13.54 -6.37
CA ASP A 315 -6.95 14.41 -5.69
C ASP A 315 -5.64 13.66 -5.39
N ARG A 316 -4.67 14.35 -4.79
CA ARG A 316 -3.37 13.74 -4.44
C ARG A 316 -3.49 12.57 -3.44
N LEU A 317 -4.54 12.57 -2.62
CA LEU A 317 -4.82 11.55 -1.62
C LEU A 317 -5.81 10.49 -2.13
N HIS A 318 -6.08 10.50 -3.44
CA HIS A 318 -6.95 9.58 -4.16
C HIS A 318 -8.43 9.65 -3.78
N HIS A 319 -8.89 10.78 -3.23
CA HIS A 319 -10.32 11.05 -3.15
C HIS A 319 -10.87 11.20 -4.57
N GLU A 320 -11.83 10.35 -4.90
CA GLU A 320 -12.43 10.29 -6.22
C GLU A 320 -13.67 11.17 -6.31
N SER A 321 -13.77 11.96 -7.38
CA SER A 321 -14.96 12.73 -7.72
C SER A 321 -16.13 11.81 -8.02
N ASN A 322 -17.35 12.33 -7.86
CA ASN A 322 -18.49 11.72 -8.55
C ASN A 322 -18.23 11.67 -10.07
N PRO A 323 -18.71 10.65 -10.80
CA PRO A 323 -18.60 10.64 -12.25
C PRO A 323 -19.50 11.71 -12.86
N GLY A 324 -18.94 12.44 -13.84
CA GLY A 324 -19.65 13.40 -14.66
C GLY A 324 -20.58 12.74 -15.68
N HIS A 325 -20.89 13.46 -16.76
CA HIS A 325 -21.64 12.88 -17.88
C HIS A 325 -20.75 11.93 -18.69
N GLY A 326 -21.25 10.72 -18.92
CA GLY A 326 -20.58 9.73 -19.76
C GLY A 326 -20.80 9.99 -21.25
N GLN A 327 -19.89 9.48 -22.08
CA GLN A 327 -19.98 9.54 -23.54
C GLN A 327 -20.15 8.13 -24.10
N THR A 328 -21.20 7.93 -24.90
CA THR A 328 -21.46 6.66 -25.57
C THR A 328 -20.96 6.71 -27.00
N ILE A 329 -20.24 5.68 -27.42
CA ILE A 329 -19.72 5.52 -28.78
C ILE A 329 -20.04 4.13 -29.33
N VAL A 330 -20.38 4.07 -30.61
CA VAL A 330 -20.41 2.82 -31.37
C VAL A 330 -19.11 2.72 -32.16
N ILE A 331 -18.30 1.69 -31.89
CA ILE A 331 -17.05 1.46 -32.61
C ILE A 331 -17.39 0.68 -33.89
N ALA A 332 -17.13 1.28 -35.05
CA ALA A 332 -17.29 0.62 -36.34
C ALA A 332 -16.29 -0.54 -36.49
N ARG A 333 -16.67 -1.56 -37.28
CA ARG A 333 -15.81 -2.71 -37.59
C ARG A 333 -14.64 -2.35 -38.50
#